data_AF-A0A6I6S5U6-F1
#
_entry.id   AF-A0A6I6S5U6-F1
#
_cell.length_a   1.000
_cell.length_b   1.000
_cell.length_c   1.000
_cell.angle_alpha   90.00
_cell.angle_beta   90.00
_cell.angle_gamma   90.00
#
_symmetry.space_group_name_H-M   'P 1'
#
loop_
_entity.id
_entity.type
_entity.pdbx_description
1 polymer ?
#
loop_
_entity_poly.entity_id
_entity_poly.type
_entity_poly.pdbx_seq_one_letter_code
_entity_poly.pdbx_strand_id
1 'polypeptide(L)'
;MTATGSMNLRVGAAVAEIEGLCAALRGARNERHRERILADLAQAGRRLTALALAQRGTPASVRPRSRWERRRLLAARGADLVAAFATGDGRGRVRRRGGAEDGAESPRS
;
A
#
# COMPACT_ATOMS: atom_id res chain seq x y z
N MET A 1 -21.23 -16.28 19.07
CA MET A 1 -19.91 -15.65 18.85
C MET A 1 -20.12 -14.40 18.02
N THR A 2 -19.73 -13.22 18.51
CA THR A 2 -19.94 -11.96 17.76
C THR A 2 -18.96 -11.86 16.60
N ALA A 3 -19.38 -11.26 15.49
CA ALA A 3 -18.55 -11.07 14.30
C ALA A 3 -17.22 -10.37 14.64
N THR A 4 -17.24 -9.43 15.58
CA THR A 4 -16.06 -8.73 16.11
C THR A 4 -15.08 -9.67 16.84
N GLY A 5 -15.59 -10.62 17.64
CA GLY A 5 -14.75 -11.61 18.32
C GLY A 5 -14.02 -12.53 17.33
N SER A 6 -14.70 -12.97 16.27
CA SER A 6 -14.05 -13.73 15.20
C SER A 6 -13.01 -12.90 14.42
N MET A 7 -13.21 -11.60 14.27
CA MET A 7 -12.30 -10.71 13.56
C MET A 7 -11.01 -10.49 14.36
N ASN A 8 -11.12 -10.24 15.67
CA ASN A 8 -9.97 -10.06 16.56
C ASN A 8 -9.06 -11.29 16.59
N LEU A 9 -9.65 -12.50 16.57
CA LEU A 9 -8.89 -13.74 16.47
C LEU A 9 -8.13 -13.87 15.15
N ARG A 10 -8.74 -13.46 14.02
CA ARG A 10 -8.08 -13.47 12.70
C ARG A 10 -6.92 -12.48 12.64
N VAL A 11 -7.07 -11.31 13.24
CA VAL A 11 -5.99 -10.31 13.36
C VAL A 11 -4.86 -10.86 14.23
N GLY A 12 -5.18 -11.42 15.40
CA GLY A 12 -4.19 -12.04 16.28
C GLY A 12 -3.43 -13.18 15.60
N ALA A 13 -4.13 -14.03 14.85
CA ALA A 13 -3.50 -15.12 14.08
C ALA A 13 -2.54 -14.59 13.00
N ALA A 14 -2.95 -13.55 12.26
CA ALA A 14 -2.09 -12.93 11.24
C ALA A 14 -0.84 -12.28 11.85
N VAL A 15 -0.96 -11.66 13.03
CA VAL A 15 0.20 -11.09 13.76
C VAL A 15 1.15 -12.20 14.21
N ALA A 16 0.63 -13.28 14.80
CA ALA A 16 1.45 -14.41 15.22
C ALA A 16 2.18 -15.09 14.05
N GLU A 17 1.53 -15.21 12.88
CA GLU A 17 2.15 -15.71 11.64
C GLU A 17 3.34 -14.83 11.22
N ILE A 18 3.18 -13.50 11.22
CA ILE A 18 4.24 -12.53 10.88
C ILE A 18 5.41 -12.62 11.88
N GLU A 19 5.12 -12.72 13.18
CA GLU A 19 6.15 -12.87 14.21
C GLU A 19 6.95 -14.17 14.03
N GLY A 20 6.26 -15.28 13.72
CA GLY A 20 6.88 -16.57 13.40
C GLY A 20 7.80 -16.49 12.17
N LEU A 21 7.35 -15.82 11.11
CA LEU A 21 8.15 -15.61 9.89
C LEU A 21 9.37 -14.71 10.14
N CYS A 22 9.23 -13.65 10.93
CA CYS A 22 10.35 -12.81 11.37
C CYS A 22 11.37 -13.62 12.18
N ALA A 23 10.90 -14.50 13.07
CA ALA A 23 11.79 -15.38 13.85
C ALA A 23 12.52 -16.38 12.94
N ALA A 24 11.82 -16.99 11.98
CA ALA A 24 12.42 -17.88 10.99
C ALA A 24 13.45 -17.17 10.12
N LEU A 25 13.17 -15.92 9.71
CA LEU A 25 14.08 -15.10 8.90
C LEU A 25 15.41 -14.85 9.63
N ARG A 26 15.38 -14.64 10.95
CA ARG A 26 16.61 -14.48 11.77
C ARG A 26 17.48 -15.73 11.80
N GLY A 27 16.90 -16.91 11.61
CA GLY A 27 17.61 -18.20 11.56
C GLY A 27 18.00 -18.65 10.15
N ALA A 28 17.49 -18.01 9.10
CA ALA A 28 17.66 -18.45 7.72
C ALA A 28 19.08 -18.16 7.21
N ARG A 29 19.88 -19.21 7.01
CA ARG A 29 21.24 -19.12 6.43
C ARG A 29 21.30 -19.33 4.92
N ASN A 30 20.21 -19.84 4.33
CA ASN A 30 20.12 -20.12 2.90
C ASN A 30 19.32 -19.02 2.20
N GLU A 31 19.90 -18.41 1.16
CA GLU A 31 19.30 -17.30 0.43
C GLU A 31 17.95 -17.67 -0.20
N ARG A 32 17.82 -18.85 -0.80
CA ARG A 32 16.53 -19.31 -1.38
C ARG A 32 15.46 -19.51 -0.32
N HIS A 33 15.86 -19.93 0.88
CA HIS A 33 14.93 -20.06 2.01
C HIS A 33 14.53 -18.69 2.55
N ARG A 34 15.49 -17.76 2.61
CA ARG A 34 15.28 -16.36 3.00
C ARG A 34 14.29 -15.66 2.07
N GLU A 35 14.46 -15.80 0.76
CA GLU A 35 13.55 -15.25 -0.26
C GLU A 35 12.13 -15.78 -0.11
N ARG A 36 11.96 -17.09 0.15
CA ARG A 36 10.64 -17.70 0.41
C ARG A 36 9.99 -17.09 1.66
N ILE A 37 10.74 -17.00 2.75
CA ILE A 37 10.24 -16.38 3.99
C ILE A 37 9.81 -14.93 3.75
N LEU A 38 10.58 -14.17 2.97
CA LEU A 38 10.22 -12.79 2.62
C LEU A 38 8.94 -12.71 1.77
N ALA A 39 8.75 -13.64 0.83
CA ALA A 39 7.52 -13.72 0.03
C ALA A 39 6.30 -14.05 0.91
N ASP A 40 6.44 -15.00 1.83
CA ASP A 40 5.40 -15.37 2.79
C ASP A 40 5.07 -14.21 3.73
N LEU A 41 6.09 -13.48 4.19
CA LEU A 41 5.93 -12.31 5.06
C LEU A 41 5.21 -11.16 4.34
N ALA A 42 5.52 -10.95 3.05
CA ALA A 42 4.77 -9.99 2.22
C ALA A 42 3.30 -10.40 2.05
N GLN A 43 3.01 -11.69 1.91
CA GLN A 43 1.65 -12.21 1.80
C GLN A 43 0.87 -12.07 3.12
N ALA A 44 1.49 -12.42 4.25
CA ALA A 44 0.89 -12.25 5.57
C ALA A 44 0.62 -10.77 5.88
N GLY A 45 1.53 -9.88 5.51
CA GLY A 45 1.33 -8.43 5.59
C GLY A 45 0.10 -7.94 4.81
N ARG A 46 -0.05 -8.37 3.55
CA ARG A 46 -1.24 -8.04 2.74
C ARG A 46 -2.54 -8.51 3.37
N ARG A 47 -2.55 -9.73 3.93
CA ARG A 47 -3.73 -10.27 4.64
C ARG A 47 -4.07 -9.43 5.87
N LEU A 48 -3.07 -9.05 6.67
CA LEU A 48 -3.28 -8.19 7.83
C LEU A 48 -3.84 -6.82 7.43
N THR A 49 -3.31 -6.21 6.36
CA THR A 49 -3.85 -4.95 5.81
C THR A 49 -5.31 -5.10 5.40
N ALA A 50 -5.67 -6.19 4.70
CA ALA A 50 -7.05 -6.45 4.30
C ALA A 50 -7.98 -6.57 5.52
N LEU A 51 -7.54 -7.27 6.58
CA LEU A 51 -8.28 -7.36 7.84
C LEU A 51 -8.43 -6.00 8.52
N ALA A 52 -7.37 -5.19 8.56
CA ALA A 52 -7.39 -3.85 9.15
C ALA A 52 -8.33 -2.89 8.40
N LEU A 53 -8.33 -2.94 7.06
CA LEU A 53 -9.23 -2.15 6.23
C LEU A 53 -10.69 -2.59 6.40
N ALA A 54 -10.95 -3.89 6.49
CA ALA A 54 -12.29 -4.41 6.77
C ALA A 54 -12.82 -3.98 8.14
N GLN A 55 -11.96 -3.78 9.14
CA GLN A 55 -12.35 -3.21 10.44
C GLN A 55 -12.63 -1.71 10.39
N ARG A 56 -12.04 -0.99 9.44
CA ARG A 56 -12.12 0.48 9.43
C ARG A 56 -13.51 0.99 9.09
N GLY A 57 -14.35 0.17 8.44
CA GLY A 57 -15.64 0.60 7.89
C GLY A 57 -15.47 1.74 6.88
N THR A 58 -16.43 1.97 5.99
CA THR A 58 -16.43 3.18 5.17
C THR A 58 -16.39 4.38 6.13
N PRO A 59 -15.39 5.28 6.08
CA PRO A 59 -15.43 6.46 6.91
C PRO A 59 -16.63 7.28 6.42
N ALA A 60 -17.73 7.24 7.18
CA ALA A 60 -18.72 8.30 7.11
C ALA A 60 -17.93 9.60 7.21
N SER A 61 -18.10 10.48 6.24
CA SER A 61 -17.39 11.75 6.11
C SER A 61 -17.71 12.66 7.29
N VAL A 62 -17.19 12.35 8.46
CA VAL A 62 -17.33 13.15 9.66
C VAL A 62 -16.21 14.16 9.59
N ARG A 63 -16.60 15.42 9.41
CA ARG A 63 -15.71 16.58 9.47
C ARG A 63 -14.87 16.49 10.75
N PRO A 64 -13.52 16.49 10.67
CA PRO A 64 -12.68 16.31 11.85
C PRO A 64 -12.99 17.38 12.90
N ARG A 65 -13.31 16.93 14.13
CA ARG A 65 -13.74 17.79 15.24
C ARG A 65 -12.56 18.48 15.93
N SER A 66 -11.35 17.95 15.80
CA SER A 66 -10.14 18.51 16.43
C SER A 66 -8.97 18.75 15.45
N ARG A 67 -8.06 19.64 15.86
CA ARG A 67 -6.81 19.93 15.12
C ARG A 67 -5.89 18.69 15.04
N TRP A 68 -5.87 17.87 16.08
CA TRP A 68 -5.08 16.64 16.13
C TRP A 68 -5.62 15.56 15.18
N GLU A 69 -6.94 15.37 15.13
CA GLU A 69 -7.57 14.47 14.14
C GLU A 69 -7.32 14.94 12.72
N ARG A 70 -7.39 16.25 12.47
CA ARG A 70 -7.05 16.81 11.15
C ARG A 70 -5.61 16.50 10.76
N ARG A 71 -4.65 16.66 11.68
CA ARG A 71 -3.23 16.29 11.44
C ARG A 71 -3.09 14.80 11.16
N ARG A 72 -3.80 13.95 11.91
CA ARG A 72 -3.75 12.49 11.73
C ARG A 72 -4.35 12.03 10.40
N LEU A 73 -5.45 12.64 9.96
CA LEU A 73 -6.06 12.39 8.64
C LEU A 73 -5.15 12.83 7.49
N LEU A 74 -4.50 13.99 7.62
CA LEU A 74 -3.54 14.46 6.61
C LEU A 74 -2.30 13.55 6.54
N ALA A 75 -1.80 13.08 7.68
CA ALA A 75 -0.69 12.12 7.72
C ALA A 75 -1.08 10.78 7.08
N ALA A 76 -2.29 10.27 7.37
CA ALA A 76 -2.81 9.05 6.75
C ALA A 76 -2.93 9.21 5.22
N ARG A 77 -3.50 10.33 4.75
CA ARG A 77 -3.62 10.63 3.31
C ARG A 77 -2.25 10.76 2.63
N GLY A 78 -1.26 11.33 3.31
CA GLY A 78 0.12 11.40 2.82
C GLY A 78 0.75 10.01 2.68
N ALA A 79 0.54 9.12 3.65
CA ALA A 79 1.01 7.74 3.58
C ALA A 79 0.36 6.96 2.43
N ASP A 80 -0.95 7.16 2.19
CA ASP A 80 -1.66 6.54 1.07
C ASP A 80 -1.09 6.98 -0.30
N LEU A 81 -0.71 8.25 -0.45
CA LEU A 81 -0.06 8.76 -1.68
C LEU A 81 1.34 8.18 -1.88
N VAL A 82 2.12 8.03 -0.81
CA VAL A 82 3.46 7.40 -0.86
C VAL A 82 3.34 5.92 -1.21
N ALA A 83 2.35 5.22 -0.65
CA ALA A 83 2.08 3.83 -0.97
C ALA A 83 1.69 3.67 -2.44
N ALA A 84 0.78 4.50 -2.96
CA ALA A 84 0.37 4.48 -4.37
C ALA A 84 1.52 4.82 -5.35
N PHE A 85 2.42 5.72 -4.94
CA PHE A 85 3.64 5.99 -5.71
C PHE A 85 4.59 4.80 -5.70
N ALA A 86 4.80 4.17 -4.54
CA ALA A 86 5.68 3.02 -4.37
C ALA A 86 5.16 1.76 -5.11
N THR A 87 3.84 1.60 -5.24
CA THR A 87 3.22 0.50 -5.99
C THR A 87 3.20 0.72 -7.50
N GLY A 88 3.60 1.90 -8.01
CA GLY A 88 3.78 2.15 -9.44
C GLY A 88 2.51 2.55 -10.19
N ASP A 89 1.39 2.80 -9.52
CA ASP A 89 0.10 3.11 -10.14
C ASP A 89 0.04 4.51 -10.81
N GLY A 90 1.12 5.30 -10.72
CA GLY A 90 1.21 6.67 -11.23
C GLY A 90 1.81 6.86 -12.63
N ARG A 91 2.37 5.84 -13.29
CA ARG A 91 3.10 5.99 -14.58
C ARG A 91 2.26 5.78 -15.85
N GLY A 92 0.99 6.19 -15.84
CA GLY A 92 0.07 5.95 -16.97
C GLY A 92 -0.27 7.14 -17.88
N ARG A 93 0.06 8.40 -17.54
CA ARG A 93 -0.49 9.56 -18.27
C ARG A 93 0.47 10.74 -18.50
N VAL A 94 1.71 10.50 -18.93
CA VAL A 94 2.51 11.56 -19.58
C VAL A 94 3.43 10.96 -20.66
N ARG A 95 2.85 10.38 -21.72
CA ARG A 95 3.57 10.12 -22.99
C ARG A 95 2.60 10.17 -24.17
N ARG A 96 2.29 11.38 -24.63
CA ARG A 96 1.94 11.70 -26.04
C ARG A 96 1.61 13.19 -26.17
N ARG A 97 2.63 14.05 -26.15
CA ARG A 97 2.59 15.31 -26.91
C ARG A 97 4.01 15.87 -27.01
N GLY A 98 4.74 15.42 -28.00
CA GLY A 98 6.08 15.89 -28.30
C GLY A 98 6.66 15.06 -29.42
N GLY A 99 6.68 15.62 -30.63
CA GLY A 99 7.35 15.04 -31.79
C GLY A 99 6.55 15.13 -33.09
N ALA A 100 6.57 16.31 -33.70
CA ALA A 100 6.66 16.49 -35.16
C ALA A 100 7.02 17.97 -35.41
N GLU A 101 8.33 18.26 -35.26
CA GLU A 101 8.98 19.36 -35.97
C GLU A 101 9.29 18.91 -37.41
N ASP A 102 9.77 19.87 -38.21
CA ASP A 102 10.11 19.85 -39.64
C ASP A 102 8.93 19.99 -40.61
N GLY A 103 8.88 20.97 -41.51
CA GLY A 103 9.89 21.86 -42.06
C GLY A 103 9.42 22.24 -43.48
N ALA A 104 10.06 23.25 -44.07
CA ALA A 104 9.85 23.77 -45.44
C ALA A 104 8.63 24.68 -45.63
N GLU A 105 8.66 25.76 -46.39
CA GLU A 105 9.67 26.51 -47.13
C GLU A 105 8.85 27.66 -47.74
N SER A 106 9.34 28.90 -47.68
CA SER A 106 8.71 30.00 -48.41
C SER A 106 8.78 29.72 -49.92
N PRO A 107 7.71 30.07 -50.66
CA PRO A 107 7.99 30.81 -51.88
C PRO A 107 7.07 32.02 -52.08
N ARG A 108 7.67 32.94 -52.84
CA ARG A 108 7.18 34.21 -53.34
C ARG A 108 5.87 34.07 -54.12
N SER A 109 5.04 35.13 -54.06
CA SER A 109 4.48 35.83 -55.23
C SER A 109 3.95 37.19 -54.78
#